data_AF-A0A6G2VP35-F1
#
_entry.id   AF-A0A6G2VP35-F1
#
_cell.length_a   1.000
_cell.length_b   1.000
_cell.length_c   1.000
_cell.angle_alpha   90.00
_cell.angle_beta   90.00
_cell.angle_gamma   90.00
#
_symmetry.space_group_name_H-M   'P 1'
#
loop_
_entity.id
_entity.type
_entity.pdbx_description
1 polymer ?
#
loop_
_entity_poly.entity_id
_entity_poly.type
_entity_poly.pdbx_seq_one_letter_code
_entity_poly.pdbx_strand_id
1 'polypeptide(L)'
;DAAWHLHELTRDLGLAAFVLFSSAAGTLGAAGQANYAAGNAFLDALAARRRAEGLPALSLGWGLWDTGEGMAAGLGETELRRLARDGILPLPADRALALFDRALGAGGDPAADRALLLPVRVTVTADAPALVRGLAP
;
A
#
# COMPACT_ATOMS: atom_id res chain seq x y z
N ASP A 1 -11.15 -8.24 9.91
CA ASP A 1 -11.18 -9.50 10.68
C ASP A 1 -10.06 -10.45 10.30
N ALA A 2 -9.96 -10.92 9.05
CA ALA A 2 -8.96 -11.91 8.64
C ALA A 2 -7.51 -11.58 9.07
N ALA A 3 -7.04 -10.35 8.85
CA ALA A 3 -5.69 -9.94 9.26
C ALA A 3 -5.49 -9.96 10.79
N TRP A 4 -6.54 -9.70 11.56
CA TRP A 4 -6.49 -9.80 13.02
C TRP A 4 -6.34 -11.26 13.45
N HIS A 5 -7.13 -12.17 12.89
CA HIS A 5 -6.99 -13.60 13.17
C HIS A 5 -5.60 -14.12 12.77
N LEU A 6 -5.07 -13.72 11.61
CA LEU A 6 -3.70 -14.06 11.22
C LEU A 6 -2.69 -13.53 12.24
N HIS A 7 -2.87 -12.31 12.74
CA HIS A 7 -1.99 -11.76 13.77
C HIS A 7 -2.00 -12.62 15.04
N GLU A 8 -3.19 -12.99 15.55
CA GLU A 8 -3.33 -13.76 16.79
C GLU A 8 -2.77 -15.17 16.63
N LEU A 9 -3.17 -15.87 15.57
CA LEU A 9 -2.83 -17.28 15.35
C LEU A 9 -1.37 -17.51 14.98
N THR A 10 -0.65 -16.47 14.53
CA THR A 10 0.75 -16.60 14.11
C THR A 10 1.75 -15.91 15.05
N ARG A 11 1.28 -15.37 16.17
CA ARG A 11 2.08 -14.55 17.08
C ARG A 11 3.36 -15.24 17.55
N ASP A 12 3.28 -16.51 17.87
CA ASP A 12 4.38 -17.27 18.47
C ASP A 12 5.05 -18.27 17.50
N LEU A 13 4.78 -18.16 16.19
CA LEU A 13 5.26 -19.11 15.18
C LEU A 13 6.65 -18.77 14.62
N GLY A 14 7.29 -17.68 15.08
CA GLY A 14 8.62 -17.29 14.59
C GLY A 14 8.65 -17.01 13.08
N LEU A 15 7.62 -16.34 12.55
CA LEU A 15 7.52 -16.06 11.12
C LEU A 15 8.75 -15.30 10.59
N ALA A 16 9.20 -15.65 9.39
CA ALA A 16 10.22 -14.86 8.69
C ALA A 16 9.65 -13.52 8.19
N ALA A 17 8.37 -13.48 7.83
CA ALA A 17 7.68 -12.28 7.37
C ALA A 17 6.17 -12.36 7.65
N PHE A 18 5.55 -11.20 7.86
CA PHE A 18 4.11 -11.05 7.91
C PHE A 18 3.75 -9.87 7.01
N VAL A 19 3.26 -10.13 5.79
CA VAL A 19 3.08 -9.09 4.77
C VAL A 19 1.59 -8.83 4.53
N LEU A 20 1.19 -7.58 4.66
CA LEU A 20 -0.16 -7.10 4.43
C LEU A 20 -0.21 -6.29 3.14
N PHE A 21 -1.13 -6.65 2.27
CA PHE A 21 -1.39 -5.92 1.03
C PHE A 21 -2.47 -4.88 1.33
N SER A 22 -2.01 -3.68 1.62
CA SER A 22 -2.84 -2.50 1.82
C SER A 22 -3.03 -1.75 0.49
N SER A 23 -3.60 -0.56 0.55
CA SER A 23 -3.78 0.32 -0.59
C SER A 23 -3.39 1.74 -0.22
N ALA A 24 -2.79 2.45 -1.17
CA ALA A 24 -2.53 3.88 -1.05
C ALA A 24 -3.80 4.69 -0.75
N ALA A 25 -4.99 4.17 -1.08
CA ALA A 25 -6.27 4.77 -0.70
C ALA A 25 -6.42 4.99 0.82
N GLY A 26 -5.79 4.17 1.65
CA GLY A 26 -5.78 4.33 3.11
C GLY A 26 -5.00 5.55 3.59
N THR A 27 -4.05 6.05 2.80
CA THR A 27 -3.18 7.19 3.15
C THR A 27 -3.50 8.45 2.34
N LEU A 28 -3.63 8.29 1.02
CA LEU A 28 -3.88 9.39 0.09
C LEU A 28 -5.36 9.78 0.05
N GLY A 29 -6.23 8.91 0.57
CA GLY A 29 -7.68 9.01 0.42
C GLY A 29 -8.15 8.54 -0.97
N ALA A 30 -9.37 8.04 -1.03
CA ALA A 30 -10.04 7.69 -2.29
C ALA A 30 -11.53 8.03 -2.18
N ALA A 31 -11.96 9.05 -2.93
CA ALA A 31 -13.34 9.52 -2.88
C ALA A 31 -14.30 8.41 -3.32
N GLY A 32 -15.36 8.17 -2.52
CA GLY A 32 -16.30 7.07 -2.73
C GLY A 32 -15.83 5.72 -2.19
N GLN A 33 -14.64 5.64 -1.59
CA GLN A 33 -14.05 4.40 -1.09
C GLN A 33 -13.72 4.46 0.41
N ALA A 34 -14.52 5.18 1.21
CA ALA A 34 -14.26 5.36 2.65
C ALA A 34 -14.11 4.02 3.42
N ASN A 35 -14.99 3.05 3.15
CA ASN A 35 -14.92 1.72 3.79
C ASN A 35 -13.65 0.96 3.38
N TYR A 36 -13.25 1.07 2.11
CA TYR A 36 -12.03 0.44 1.61
C TYR A 36 -10.78 1.12 2.19
N ALA A 37 -10.74 2.45 2.24
CA ALA A 37 -9.67 3.21 2.86
C ALA A 37 -9.53 2.86 4.36
N ALA A 38 -10.64 2.76 5.10
CA ALA A 38 -10.63 2.37 6.51
C ALA A 38 -10.06 0.95 6.72
N GLY A 39 -10.44 -0.01 5.88
CA GLY A 39 -9.91 -1.38 5.94
C GLY A 39 -8.40 -1.41 5.69
N ASN A 40 -7.90 -0.66 4.72
CA ASN A 40 -6.47 -0.58 4.40
C ASN A 40 -5.68 0.17 5.49
N ALA A 41 -6.21 1.27 6.02
CA ALA A 41 -5.61 1.98 7.15
C ALA A 41 -5.52 1.08 8.41
N PHE A 42 -6.49 0.18 8.61
CA PHE A 42 -6.40 -0.84 9.67
C PHE A 42 -5.22 -1.79 9.45
N LEU A 43 -4.96 -2.22 8.21
CA LEU A 43 -3.79 -3.09 7.91
C LEU A 43 -2.47 -2.37 8.21
N ASP A 44 -2.38 -1.09 7.84
CA ASP A 44 -1.20 -0.26 8.11
C ASP A 44 -0.95 -0.11 9.62
N ALA A 45 -2.01 0.17 10.38
CA ALA A 45 -1.95 0.27 11.83
C ALA A 45 -1.63 -1.07 12.50
N LEU A 46 -2.15 -2.19 11.98
CA LEU A 46 -1.86 -3.52 12.47
C LEU A 46 -0.39 -3.89 12.28
N ALA A 47 0.21 -3.53 11.14
CA ALA A 47 1.63 -3.75 10.90
C ALA A 47 2.49 -2.92 11.86
N ALA A 48 2.14 -1.65 12.08
CA ALA A 48 2.83 -0.80 13.05
C ALA A 48 2.74 -1.37 14.48
N ARG A 49 1.55 -1.87 14.88
CA ARG A 49 1.35 -2.52 16.18
C ARG A 49 2.21 -3.78 16.31
N ARG A 50 2.23 -4.67 15.30
CA ARG A 50 3.07 -5.87 15.33
C ARG A 50 4.55 -5.53 15.51
N ARG A 51 5.06 -4.53 14.80
CA ARG A 51 6.46 -4.09 14.95
C ARG A 51 6.74 -3.51 16.34
N ALA A 52 5.80 -2.76 16.92
CA ALA A 52 5.93 -2.27 18.30
C ALA A 52 5.98 -3.41 19.35
N GLU A 53 5.42 -4.58 19.01
CA GLU A 53 5.51 -5.81 19.82
C GLU A 53 6.75 -6.66 19.51
N GLY A 54 7.67 -6.16 18.66
CA GLY A 54 8.86 -6.90 18.23
C GLY A 54 8.58 -8.02 17.23
N LEU A 55 7.38 -8.05 16.64
CA LEU A 55 6.98 -9.06 15.66
C LEU A 55 7.21 -8.53 14.24
N PRO A 56 7.59 -9.42 13.30
CA PRO A 56 7.71 -9.04 11.90
C PRO A 56 6.34 -8.56 11.39
N ALA A 57 6.34 -7.44 10.67
CA ALA A 57 5.21 -6.99 9.88
C ALA A 57 5.61 -5.93 8.84
N LEU A 58 5.15 -6.12 7.61
CA LEU A 58 5.28 -5.20 6.49
C LEU A 58 3.88 -4.91 5.94
N SER A 59 3.50 -3.64 5.82
CA SER A 59 2.30 -3.22 5.09
C SER A 59 2.71 -2.45 3.85
N LEU A 60 2.15 -2.83 2.69
CA LEU A 60 2.42 -2.19 1.41
C LEU A 60 1.14 -1.53 0.92
N GLY A 61 1.10 -0.20 0.95
CA GLY A 61 -0.02 0.58 0.42
C GLY A 61 0.09 0.70 -1.10
N TRP A 62 -0.37 -0.31 -1.82
CA TRP A 62 -0.24 -0.38 -3.27
C TRP A 62 -1.02 0.71 -4.00
N GLY A 63 -0.41 1.25 -5.05
CA GLY A 63 -1.10 2.01 -6.08
C GLY A 63 -1.89 1.12 -7.05
N LEU A 64 -2.33 1.70 -8.16
CA LEU A 64 -3.02 0.98 -9.22
C LEU A 64 -2.06 0.03 -9.96
N TRP A 65 -2.35 -1.27 -10.00
CA TRP A 65 -1.59 -2.23 -10.80
C TRP A 65 -2.11 -2.31 -12.23
N ASP A 66 -1.20 -2.35 -13.20
CA ASP A 66 -1.49 -2.43 -14.63
C ASP A 66 -1.41 -3.89 -15.12
N THR A 67 -2.38 -4.70 -14.70
CA THR A 67 -2.48 -6.12 -15.09
C THR A 67 -3.65 -6.42 -16.01
N GLY A 68 -4.59 -5.48 -16.15
CA GLY A 68 -5.90 -5.73 -16.78
C GLY A 68 -6.82 -6.66 -15.97
N GLU A 69 -6.38 -7.10 -14.79
CA GLU A 69 -7.06 -8.09 -13.93
C GLU A 69 -7.19 -7.59 -12.48
N GLY A 70 -7.85 -8.37 -11.63
CA GLY A 70 -7.98 -8.10 -10.20
C GLY A 70 -8.85 -6.88 -9.88
N MET A 71 -8.52 -6.15 -8.81
CA MET A 71 -9.31 -5.00 -8.34
C MET A 71 -9.38 -3.85 -9.36
N ALA A 72 -8.44 -3.78 -10.30
CA ALA A 72 -8.40 -2.78 -11.36
C ALA A 72 -9.22 -3.16 -12.60
N ALA A 73 -9.63 -4.43 -12.75
CA ALA A 73 -10.30 -4.94 -13.96
C ALA A 73 -11.64 -4.24 -14.26
N GLY A 74 -12.30 -3.70 -13.23
CA GLY A 74 -13.58 -2.99 -13.37
C GLY A 74 -13.45 -1.49 -13.62
N LEU A 75 -12.23 -0.92 -13.67
CA LEU A 75 -12.05 0.51 -13.87
C LEU A 75 -12.26 0.87 -15.34
N GLY A 76 -13.26 1.71 -15.60
CA GLY A 76 -13.48 2.29 -16.92
C GLY A 76 -12.47 3.39 -17.24
N GLU A 77 -12.49 3.86 -18.49
CA GLU A 77 -11.65 4.97 -18.95
C GLU A 77 -11.84 6.26 -18.13
N THR A 78 -13.04 6.47 -17.57
CA THR A 78 -13.35 7.65 -16.77
C THR A 78 -12.62 7.63 -15.42
N GLU A 79 -12.65 6.50 -14.72
CA GLU A 79 -11.93 6.29 -13.47
C GLU A 79 -10.42 6.38 -13.69
N LEU A 80 -9.88 5.77 -14.76
CA LEU A 80 -8.46 5.85 -15.09
C LEU A 80 -8.03 7.29 -15.39
N ARG A 81 -8.82 8.05 -16.16
CA ARG A 81 -8.55 9.47 -16.41
C ARG A 81 -8.64 10.32 -15.15
N ARG A 82 -9.51 9.99 -14.21
CA ARG A 82 -9.57 10.67 -12.91
C ARG A 82 -8.31 10.41 -12.10
N LEU A 83 -7.91 9.14 -11.94
CA LEU A 83 -6.68 8.78 -11.22
C LEU A 83 -5.45 9.46 -11.84
N ALA A 84 -5.34 9.47 -13.17
CA ALA A 84 -4.25 10.15 -13.87
C ALA A 84 -4.23 11.67 -13.61
N ARG A 85 -5.39 12.33 -13.56
CA ARG A 85 -5.49 13.75 -13.18
C ARG A 85 -5.05 13.99 -11.74
N ASP A 86 -5.39 13.08 -10.84
CA ASP A 86 -4.95 13.13 -9.43
C ASP A 86 -3.46 12.77 -9.27
N GLY A 87 -2.77 12.45 -10.36
CA GLY A 87 -1.34 12.14 -10.39
C GLY A 87 -1.00 10.68 -10.10
N ILE A 88 -1.99 9.78 -10.03
CA ILE A 88 -1.80 8.35 -9.83
C ILE A 88 -1.79 7.63 -11.18
N LEU A 89 -0.70 6.94 -11.48
CA LEU A 89 -0.53 6.20 -12.74
C LEU A 89 -0.55 4.69 -12.51
N PRO A 90 -0.99 3.90 -13.51
CA PRO A 90 -0.85 2.45 -13.48
C PRO A 90 0.61 2.02 -13.31
N LEU A 91 0.85 1.10 -12.38
CA LEU A 91 2.15 0.51 -12.07
C LEU A 91 2.25 -0.86 -12.75
N PRO A 92 3.19 -1.04 -13.69
CA PRO A 92 3.44 -2.34 -14.32
C PRO A 92 3.78 -3.42 -13.29
N ALA A 93 3.29 -4.65 -13.51
CA ALA A 93 3.43 -5.75 -12.55
C ALA A 93 4.89 -6.13 -12.26
N ASP A 94 5.77 -6.10 -13.27
CA ASP A 94 7.21 -6.34 -13.10
C ASP A 94 7.84 -5.31 -12.15
N ARG A 95 7.44 -4.05 -12.25
CA ARG A 95 7.89 -2.97 -11.36
C ARG A 95 7.29 -3.10 -9.97
N ALA A 96 6.03 -3.50 -9.86
CA ALA A 96 5.40 -3.74 -8.57
C ALA A 96 6.10 -4.89 -7.81
N LEU A 97 6.38 -6.00 -8.48
CA LEU A 97 7.12 -7.13 -7.90
C LEU A 97 8.56 -6.74 -7.52
N ALA A 98 9.26 -5.95 -8.35
CA ALA A 98 10.57 -5.44 -7.98
C ALA A 98 10.54 -4.54 -6.73
N LEU A 99 9.47 -3.76 -6.53
CA LEU A 99 9.28 -2.97 -5.32
C LEU A 99 8.94 -3.84 -4.10
N PHE A 100 8.17 -4.92 -4.30
CA PHE A 100 7.91 -5.91 -3.26
C PHE A 100 9.21 -6.55 -2.76
N ASP A 101 10.07 -7.02 -3.67
CA ASP A 101 11.36 -7.64 -3.31
C ASP A 101 12.26 -6.66 -2.56
N ARG A 102 12.30 -5.39 -3.00
CA ARG A 102 13.03 -4.33 -2.28
C ARG A 102 12.48 -4.07 -0.89
N ALA A 103 11.16 -4.05 -0.73
CA ALA A 103 10.54 -3.84 0.57
C ALA A 103 10.81 -5.00 1.54
N LEU A 104 10.84 -6.24 1.05
CA LEU A 104 11.24 -7.39 1.85
C LEU A 104 12.72 -7.35 2.24
N GLY A 105 13.60 -6.94 1.32
CA GLY A 105 15.04 -6.82 1.57
C GLY A 105 15.44 -5.67 2.50
N ALA A 106 14.55 -4.70 2.72
CA ALA A 106 14.79 -3.57 3.63
C ALA A 106 14.54 -3.90 5.11
N GLY A 107 14.03 -5.10 5.43
CA GLY A 107 13.77 -5.53 6.80
C GLY A 107 15.03 -5.48 7.66
N GLY A 108 14.92 -4.86 8.84
CA GLY A 108 16.05 -4.66 9.75
C GLY A 108 16.77 -3.32 9.60
N ASP A 109 16.41 -2.50 8.61
CA ASP A 109 16.71 -1.06 8.63
C ASP A 109 15.69 -0.34 9.55
N PRO A 110 16.12 0.27 10.68
CA PRO A 110 15.22 0.95 11.60
C PRO A 110 14.39 2.07 10.97
N ALA A 111 14.87 2.69 9.88
CA ALA A 111 14.14 3.71 9.15
C ALA A 111 13.01 3.08 8.31
N ALA A 112 13.31 1.97 7.62
CA ALA A 112 12.33 1.22 6.84
C ALA A 112 11.25 0.58 7.73
N ASP A 113 11.64 0.09 8.91
CA ASP A 113 10.72 -0.50 9.89
C ASP A 113 9.74 0.51 10.48
N ARG A 114 9.99 1.81 10.36
CA ARG A 114 9.07 2.86 10.85
C ARG A 114 8.25 3.51 9.74
N ALA A 115 8.68 3.38 8.50
CA ALA A 115 8.01 3.99 7.36
C ALA A 115 6.74 3.21 6.97
N LEU A 116 5.74 3.94 6.48
CA LEU A 116 4.68 3.36 5.66
C LEU A 116 5.17 3.36 4.20
N LEU A 117 5.26 2.17 3.60
CA LEU A 117 5.71 2.04 2.22
C LEU A 117 4.50 2.07 1.29
N LEU A 118 4.51 3.02 0.36
CA LEU A 118 3.50 3.17 -0.69
C LEU A 118 4.16 2.91 -2.04
N PRO A 119 4.14 1.67 -2.57
CA PRO A 119 4.61 1.40 -3.92
C PRO A 119 3.56 1.93 -4.91
N VAL A 120 3.68 3.22 -5.20
CA VAL A 120 2.80 3.99 -6.08
C VAL A 120 3.61 4.62 -7.18
N ARG A 121 3.06 4.66 -8.39
CA ARG A 121 3.62 5.46 -9.48
C ARG A 121 2.88 6.79 -9.50
N VAL A 122 3.59 7.85 -9.15
CA VAL A 122 3.03 9.21 -9.08
C VAL A 122 3.67 10.14 -10.09
N THR A 123 2.90 11.13 -10.54
CA THR A 123 3.39 12.28 -11.30
C THR A 123 2.75 13.55 -10.76
N VAL A 124 3.48 14.65 -10.77
CA VAL A 124 2.89 15.96 -10.43
C VAL A 124 2.05 16.43 -11.59
N THR A 125 0.77 16.68 -11.33
CA THR A 125 -0.16 17.36 -12.23
C THR A 125 -0.62 18.66 -11.59
N ALA A 126 -1.25 19.55 -12.36
CA ALA A 126 -1.85 20.78 -11.82
C ALA A 126 -2.91 20.48 -10.74
N ASP A 127 -3.66 19.40 -10.94
CA ASP A 127 -4.79 18.98 -10.08
C ASP A 127 -4.36 18.03 -8.95
N ALA A 128 -3.10 17.61 -8.90
CA ALA A 128 -2.62 16.63 -7.92
C ALA A 128 -2.86 17.13 -6.49
N PRO A 129 -3.42 16.30 -5.59
CA PRO A 129 -3.55 16.64 -4.19
C PRO A 129 -2.20 17.03 -3.57
N ALA A 130 -2.22 17.90 -2.56
CA ALA A 130 -1.00 18.38 -1.90
C ALA A 130 -0.07 17.24 -1.43
N LEU A 131 -0.68 16.15 -0.95
CA LEU A 131 0.07 14.99 -0.48
C LEU A 131 0.74 14.22 -1.64
N VAL A 132 0.12 14.12 -2.82
CA VAL A 132 0.76 13.55 -4.02
C VAL A 132 1.90 14.45 -4.51
N ARG A 133 1.72 15.78 -4.46
CA ARG A 133 2.80 16.73 -4.80
C ARG A 133 4.01 16.61 -3.88
N GLY A 134 3.80 16.34 -2.60
CA GLY A 134 4.88 16.12 -1.63
C GLY A 134 5.61 14.78 -1.76
N LEU A 135 5.10 13.84 -2.57
CA LEU A 135 5.72 12.54 -2.84
C LEU A 135 6.53 12.50 -4.13
N ALA A 136 6.41 13.54 -4.97
CA ALA A 136 7.23 13.66 -6.15
C ALA A 136 8.68 14.07 -5.78
N PRO A 137 9.70 13.47 -6.44
CA PRO A 137 11.10 13.78 -6.19
C PRO A 137 11.48 15.21 -6.57
#